data_AF-A0AAD9MEK4-F1
#
_entry.id   AF-A0AAD9MEK4-F1
#
_cell.length_a   1.000
_cell.length_b   1.000
_cell.length_c   1.000
_cell.angle_alpha   90.00
_cell.angle_beta   90.00
_cell.angle_gamma   90.00
#
_symmetry.space_group_name_H-M   'P 1'
#
loop_
_entity.id
_entity.type
_entity.pdbx_description
1 polymer ?
#
loop_
_entity_poly.entity_id
_entity_poly.type
_entity_poly.pdbx_seq_one_letter_code
_entity_poly.pdbx_strand_id
1 'polypeptide(L)'
;MDRSQRVVIIGAGIVGTNIADELVSRGWTDITVVEQGPLSMPGGSTSHAPGLVFQTTSSKTMSSFAKYTVQKLLSMDCFNQVGGLEVAETPERLEELKRKHGYASSWGIPAHLLTVDECKTLYPLLSTDVVLGGLHTPTDGLALAANAVQLLIERTRKAGVRYLEHAPVTGIAQSRGRVTGVETRNGLLPADLVLACAGFWGVEVGAMAGLPIPLLPVGHQYAKTTPVPAQKGRNLPVNGARLPILRHQDRDLYYREHGEQYGIGYYGHRPLPVVAASLGEAPKHVDEHNMPSRLDFTPQDFAPAWELSKKLLPALAESEIEYGFNGIMSFTPDGGPLMGMAPNLRGFFVAEAVWVTHSAGVARAVAQLLTTGKSEIDLTECDISRFEQVQLTPEYVKEVSTQNFVEVYDILHPSQPRESPRNLRVSPFHSRQKELGAYFLEAGGWERPQWFEANANLLGQLPEKWKARERDAWSARYYSPIAAAEAWKTRTGVAMYDLTPIRRLEVSGPGALALLQRLTTSDLSKSPGTVT
;
A
#
# COMPACT_ATOMS: atom_id res chain seq x y z
N MET A 1 22.19 5.26 -14.35
CA MET A 1 22.48 6.67 -14.05
C MET A 1 23.92 6.80 -13.60
N ASP A 2 24.52 7.98 -13.65
CA ASP A 2 25.92 8.19 -13.22
C ASP A 2 25.97 8.28 -11.68
N ARG A 3 26.93 7.61 -11.05
CA ARG A 3 27.12 7.59 -9.59
C ARG A 3 27.59 8.93 -9.03
N SER A 4 28.05 9.84 -9.91
CA SER A 4 28.44 11.21 -9.57
C SER A 4 27.27 12.18 -9.43
N GLN A 5 26.04 11.75 -9.78
CA GLN A 5 24.86 12.61 -9.73
C GLN A 5 24.53 13.04 -8.29
N ARG A 6 24.21 14.32 -8.12
CA ARG A 6 23.74 14.89 -6.85
C ARG A 6 22.31 14.45 -6.59
N VAL A 7 22.10 13.76 -5.47
CA VAL A 7 20.79 13.25 -5.07
C VAL A 7 20.27 14.04 -3.87
N VAL A 8 19.05 14.55 -3.97
CA VAL A 8 18.30 15.07 -2.80
C VAL A 8 17.12 14.15 -2.50
N ILE A 9 17.05 13.64 -1.27
CA ILE A 9 15.92 12.85 -0.76
C ILE A 9 15.12 13.76 0.17
N ILE A 10 13.82 13.90 -0.10
CA ILE A 10 12.89 14.70 0.71
C ILE A 10 12.18 13.77 1.70
N GLY A 11 12.50 13.91 2.99
CA GLY A 11 11.94 13.13 4.09
C GLY A 11 12.94 12.13 4.69
N ALA A 12 13.14 12.21 6.01
CA ALA A 12 14.00 11.31 6.79
C ALA A 12 13.20 10.23 7.54
N GLY A 13 12.02 9.86 7.03
CA GLY A 13 11.26 8.70 7.48
C GLY A 13 11.91 7.36 7.11
N ILE A 14 11.23 6.25 7.41
CA ILE A 14 11.77 4.90 7.16
C ILE A 14 12.10 4.65 5.68
N VAL A 15 11.34 5.24 4.75
CA VAL A 15 11.56 5.08 3.30
C VAL A 15 12.81 5.84 2.85
N GLY A 16 12.88 7.15 3.12
CA GLY A 16 13.99 7.99 2.66
C GLY A 16 15.34 7.55 3.23
N THR A 17 15.38 7.17 4.52
CA THR A 17 16.61 6.65 5.15
C THR A 17 17.03 5.29 4.59
N ASN A 18 16.08 4.39 4.31
CA ASN A 18 16.41 3.14 3.62
C ASN A 18 16.89 3.38 2.18
N ILE A 19 16.32 4.33 1.43
CA ILE A 19 16.77 4.65 0.07
C ILE A 19 18.20 5.19 0.09
N ALA A 20 18.51 6.13 1.00
CA ALA A 20 19.86 6.66 1.16
C ALA A 20 20.87 5.51 1.38
N ASP A 21 20.52 4.58 2.25
CA ASP A 21 21.33 3.41 2.56
C ASP A 21 21.49 2.40 1.40
N GLU A 22 20.42 2.10 0.68
CA GLU A 22 20.47 1.24 -0.50
C GLU A 22 21.31 1.88 -1.63
N LEU A 23 21.30 3.21 -1.75
CA LEU A 23 22.16 3.93 -2.69
C LEU A 23 23.63 3.91 -2.25
N VAL A 24 23.92 4.16 -0.97
CA VAL A 24 25.28 4.09 -0.40
C VAL A 24 25.89 2.70 -0.62
N SER A 25 25.15 1.63 -0.32
CA SER A 25 25.62 0.26 -0.55
C SER A 25 25.88 -0.08 -2.03
N ARG A 26 25.40 0.74 -2.96
CA ARG A 26 25.63 0.65 -4.41
C ARG A 26 26.65 1.68 -4.92
N GLY A 27 27.37 2.33 -4.02
CA GLY A 27 28.49 3.23 -4.32
C GLY A 27 28.09 4.65 -4.72
N TRP A 28 26.86 5.07 -4.44
CA TRP A 28 26.46 6.48 -4.58
C TRP A 28 26.90 7.25 -3.33
N THR A 29 27.49 8.42 -3.52
CA THR A 29 28.17 9.16 -2.44
C THR A 29 27.70 10.60 -2.27
N ASP A 30 27.12 11.23 -3.30
CA ASP A 30 26.61 12.61 -3.23
C ASP A 30 25.11 12.64 -2.95
N ILE A 31 24.75 12.36 -1.70
CA ILE A 31 23.35 12.26 -1.23
C ILE A 31 23.13 13.26 -0.10
N THR A 32 22.03 14.02 -0.22
CA THR A 32 21.54 14.92 0.81
C THR A 32 20.11 14.55 1.16
N VAL A 33 19.84 14.26 2.43
CA VAL A 33 18.48 14.04 2.95
C VAL A 33 18.03 15.31 3.66
N VAL A 34 16.85 15.81 3.31
CA VAL A 34 16.23 16.98 3.95
C VAL A 34 14.99 16.57 4.74
N GLU A 35 14.81 17.17 5.91
CA GLU A 35 13.71 16.90 6.82
C GLU A 35 13.22 18.21 7.45
N GLN A 36 11.91 18.41 7.55
CA GLN A 36 11.34 19.59 8.19
C GLN A 36 11.37 19.48 9.73
N GLY A 37 11.25 18.25 10.27
CA GLY A 37 11.38 17.98 11.69
C GLY A 37 12.84 17.83 12.17
N PRO A 38 13.05 17.62 13.47
CA PRO A 38 14.35 17.24 14.02
C PRO A 38 14.69 15.79 13.65
N LEU A 39 15.97 15.47 13.37
CA LEU A 39 16.38 14.11 12.98
C LEU A 39 16.22 13.09 14.10
N SER A 40 16.29 13.52 15.37
CA SER A 40 16.06 12.64 16.52
C SER A 40 14.63 12.08 16.56
N MET A 41 13.66 12.85 16.05
CA MET A 41 12.26 12.44 15.92
C MET A 41 11.57 13.27 14.81
N PRO A 42 11.64 12.84 13.54
CA PRO A 42 11.14 13.63 12.41
C PRO A 42 9.65 14.02 12.49
N GLY A 43 8.82 13.21 13.15
CA GLY A 43 7.42 13.55 13.45
C GLY A 43 6.41 13.15 12.37
N GLY A 44 6.86 12.53 11.27
CA GLY A 44 5.99 11.85 10.30
C GLY A 44 5.48 10.49 10.80
N SER A 45 4.73 9.74 9.98
CA SER A 45 4.05 8.51 10.40
C SER A 45 4.99 7.42 10.94
N THR A 46 6.26 7.39 10.48
CA THR A 46 7.27 6.47 11.04
C THR A 46 7.45 6.66 12.56
N SER A 47 7.32 7.90 13.07
CA SER A 47 7.53 8.24 14.48
C SER A 47 6.41 7.75 15.40
N HIS A 48 5.25 7.34 14.88
CA HIS A 48 4.14 6.80 15.68
C HIS A 48 3.73 5.37 15.30
N ALA A 49 4.34 4.78 14.27
CA ALA A 49 3.95 3.46 13.79
C ALA A 49 4.17 2.37 14.86
N PRO A 50 3.17 1.52 15.17
CA PRO A 50 3.31 0.44 16.14
C PRO A 50 4.16 -0.74 15.63
N GLY A 51 4.47 -0.75 14.33
CA GLY A 51 5.49 -1.62 13.74
C GLY A 51 5.02 -3.03 13.37
N LEU A 52 3.73 -3.33 13.34
CA LEU A 52 3.25 -4.66 12.93
C LEU A 52 3.61 -4.94 11.47
N VAL A 53 4.32 -6.04 11.23
CA VAL A 53 4.71 -6.50 9.90
C VAL A 53 4.11 -7.89 9.67
N PHE A 54 3.04 -7.92 8.88
CA PHE A 54 2.47 -9.15 8.31
C PHE A 54 2.91 -9.26 6.86
N GLN A 55 3.64 -10.32 6.50
CA GLN A 55 4.23 -10.46 5.16
C GLN A 55 3.24 -10.97 4.10
N THR A 56 2.24 -11.74 4.51
CA THR A 56 1.32 -12.40 3.58
C THR A 56 0.28 -11.42 3.02
N THR A 57 0.24 -11.31 1.69
CA THR A 57 -0.78 -10.56 0.95
C THR A 57 -1.03 -11.22 -0.41
N SER A 58 -2.11 -10.83 -1.10
CA SER A 58 -2.43 -11.34 -2.44
C SER A 58 -1.41 -10.92 -3.49
N SER A 59 -0.72 -9.78 -3.30
CA SER A 59 0.35 -9.33 -4.17
C SER A 59 1.68 -10.04 -3.88
N LYS A 60 2.26 -10.64 -4.93
CA LYS A 60 3.62 -11.19 -4.89
C LYS A 60 4.68 -10.11 -4.61
N THR A 61 4.53 -8.94 -5.21
CA THR A 61 5.48 -7.83 -5.07
C THR A 61 5.51 -7.31 -3.64
N MET A 62 4.34 -7.05 -3.06
CA MET A 62 4.23 -6.55 -1.68
C MET A 62 4.73 -7.59 -0.67
N SER A 63 4.40 -8.88 -0.83
CA SER A 63 4.97 -9.95 0.01
C SER A 63 6.50 -10.05 -0.13
N SER A 64 7.05 -9.83 -1.33
CA SER A 64 8.51 -9.82 -1.53
C SER A 64 9.17 -8.62 -0.84
N PHE A 65 8.54 -7.44 -0.87
CA PHE A 65 9.00 -6.26 -0.12
C PHE A 65 8.94 -6.47 1.39
N ALA A 66 7.89 -7.12 1.89
CA ALA A 66 7.76 -7.44 3.30
C ALA A 66 8.86 -8.39 3.78
N LYS A 67 9.11 -9.48 3.04
CA LYS A 67 10.20 -10.42 3.33
C LYS A 67 11.56 -9.74 3.39
N TYR A 68 11.85 -8.87 2.42
CA TYR A 68 13.12 -8.13 2.43
C TYR A 68 13.20 -7.15 3.60
N THR A 69 12.08 -6.52 3.99
CA THR A 69 12.02 -5.63 5.15
C THR A 69 12.28 -6.39 6.45
N VAL A 70 11.65 -7.55 6.65
CA VAL A 70 11.96 -8.43 7.80
C VAL A 70 13.44 -8.79 7.82
N GLN A 71 14.00 -9.26 6.70
CA GLN A 71 15.41 -9.61 6.59
C GLN A 71 16.34 -8.45 6.96
N LYS A 72 16.08 -7.25 6.43
CA LYS A 72 16.92 -6.07 6.66
C LYS A 72 16.82 -5.54 8.09
N LEU A 73 15.62 -5.55 8.67
CA LEU A 73 15.44 -5.09 10.04
C LEU A 73 16.04 -6.08 11.06
N LEU A 74 15.97 -7.39 10.79
CA LEU A 74 16.67 -8.41 11.59
C LEU A 74 18.19 -8.20 11.57
N SER A 75 18.79 -7.88 10.43
CA SER A 75 20.25 -7.65 10.35
C SER A 75 20.72 -6.36 11.05
N MET A 76 19.80 -5.54 11.55
CA MET A 76 20.07 -4.31 12.31
C MET A 76 19.51 -4.39 13.74
N ASP A 77 19.11 -5.58 14.21
CA ASP A 77 18.45 -5.78 15.51
C ASP A 77 17.23 -4.86 15.73
N CYS A 78 16.54 -4.51 14.63
CA CYS A 78 15.38 -3.62 14.60
C CYS A 78 14.08 -4.37 14.30
N PHE A 79 14.07 -5.69 14.48
CA PHE A 79 12.90 -6.53 14.31
C PHE A 79 12.76 -7.54 15.45
N ASN A 80 11.64 -7.49 16.15
CA ASN A 80 11.27 -8.51 17.12
C ASN A 80 10.36 -9.54 16.43
N GLN A 81 10.92 -10.68 16.02
CA GLN A 81 10.23 -11.74 15.28
C GLN A 81 9.39 -12.63 16.21
N VAL A 82 8.30 -12.07 16.72
CA VAL A 82 7.35 -12.76 17.62
C VAL A 82 6.35 -13.66 16.88
N GLY A 83 6.38 -13.67 15.54
CA GLY A 83 5.36 -14.26 14.70
C GLY A 83 4.13 -13.35 14.58
N GLY A 84 3.20 -13.73 13.71
CA GLY A 84 1.93 -13.05 13.50
C GLY A 84 0.78 -14.05 13.47
N LEU A 85 -0.33 -13.70 14.12
CA LEU A 85 -1.55 -14.50 14.18
C LEU A 85 -2.72 -13.67 13.63
N GLU A 86 -3.33 -14.15 12.54
CA GLU A 86 -4.63 -13.65 12.09
C GLU A 86 -5.71 -14.62 12.57
N VAL A 87 -6.75 -14.14 13.25
CA VAL A 87 -7.86 -14.97 13.75
C VAL A 87 -9.14 -14.75 12.96
N ALA A 88 -9.94 -15.79 12.85
CA ALA A 88 -11.28 -15.75 12.24
C ALA A 88 -12.37 -15.80 13.33
N GLU A 89 -13.32 -14.86 13.28
CA GLU A 89 -14.56 -14.90 14.06
C GLU A 89 -15.72 -15.46 13.23
N THR A 90 -15.63 -15.37 11.89
CA THR A 90 -16.66 -15.83 10.95
C THR A 90 -16.20 -17.03 10.11
N PRO A 91 -17.12 -17.91 9.67
CA PRO A 91 -16.79 -18.99 8.73
C PRO A 91 -16.18 -18.46 7.43
N GLU A 92 -16.65 -17.32 6.93
CA GLU A 92 -16.14 -16.67 5.73
C GLU A 92 -14.67 -16.26 5.91
N ARG A 93 -14.31 -15.71 7.08
CA ARG A 93 -12.92 -15.38 7.39
C ARG A 93 -12.06 -16.63 7.50
N LEU A 94 -12.59 -17.74 8.01
CA LEU A 94 -11.84 -19.00 8.07
C LEU A 94 -11.49 -19.50 6.65
N GLU A 95 -12.40 -19.39 5.69
CA GLU A 95 -12.11 -19.67 4.28
C GLU A 95 -11.10 -18.67 3.69
N GLU A 96 -11.17 -17.39 4.08
CA GLU A 96 -10.17 -16.39 3.68
C GLU A 96 -8.77 -16.73 4.19
N LEU A 97 -8.64 -17.19 5.43
CA LEU A 97 -7.37 -17.61 6.00
C LEU A 97 -6.78 -18.80 5.23
N LYS A 98 -7.60 -19.74 4.74
CA LYS A 98 -7.15 -20.82 3.86
C LYS A 98 -6.62 -20.27 2.53
N ARG A 99 -7.28 -19.27 1.95
CA ARG A 99 -6.78 -18.60 0.75
C ARG A 99 -5.47 -17.86 1.00
N LYS A 100 -5.35 -17.15 2.12
CA LYS A 100 -4.10 -16.49 2.55
C LYS A 100 -2.97 -17.48 2.81
N HIS A 101 -3.25 -18.66 3.34
CA HIS A 101 -2.29 -19.75 3.43
C HIS A 101 -1.78 -20.18 2.03
N GLY A 102 -2.67 -20.19 1.02
CA GLY A 102 -2.29 -20.38 -0.38
C GLY A 102 -1.37 -19.28 -0.93
N TYR A 103 -1.63 -18.01 -0.58
CA TYR A 103 -0.72 -16.89 -0.92
C TYR A 103 0.64 -17.06 -0.27
N ALA A 104 0.68 -17.31 1.05
CA ALA A 104 1.91 -17.54 1.80
C ALA A 104 2.74 -18.67 1.16
N SER A 105 2.10 -19.79 0.84
CA SER A 105 2.73 -20.91 0.12
C SER A 105 3.29 -20.48 -1.25
N SER A 106 2.51 -19.73 -2.03
CA SER A 106 2.90 -19.24 -3.36
C SER A 106 4.12 -18.30 -3.32
N TRP A 107 4.23 -17.48 -2.27
CA TRP A 107 5.29 -16.49 -2.10
C TRP A 107 6.46 -16.99 -1.25
N GLY A 108 6.43 -18.25 -0.82
CA GLY A 108 7.44 -18.88 0.01
C GLY A 108 7.56 -18.22 1.39
N ILE A 109 6.42 -18.02 2.05
CA ILE A 109 6.29 -17.55 3.44
C ILE A 109 5.77 -18.73 4.27
N PRO A 110 6.48 -19.21 5.29
CA PRO A 110 5.98 -20.26 6.17
C PRO A 110 4.76 -19.77 6.95
N ALA A 111 3.63 -20.46 6.81
CA ALA A 111 2.41 -20.17 7.55
C ALA A 111 1.65 -21.47 7.87
N HIS A 112 0.92 -21.48 8.97
CA HIS A 112 0.19 -22.64 9.48
C HIS A 112 -1.24 -22.25 9.82
N LEU A 113 -2.20 -22.99 9.27
CA LEU A 113 -3.60 -22.92 9.73
C LEU A 113 -3.70 -23.60 11.09
N LEU A 114 -4.33 -22.93 12.04
CA LEU A 114 -4.47 -23.38 13.42
C LEU A 114 -5.94 -23.57 13.77
N THR A 115 -6.21 -24.62 14.55
CA THR A 115 -7.47 -24.83 15.28
C THR A 115 -7.63 -23.80 16.40
N VAL A 116 -8.82 -23.74 16.99
CA VAL A 116 -9.11 -22.85 18.14
C VAL A 116 -8.19 -23.17 19.33
N ASP A 117 -7.98 -24.45 19.64
CA ASP A 117 -7.13 -24.88 20.76
C ASP A 117 -5.65 -24.53 20.53
N GLU A 118 -5.16 -24.67 19.31
CA GLU A 118 -3.82 -24.23 18.92
C GLU A 118 -3.67 -22.71 19.00
N CYS A 119 -4.68 -21.96 18.56
CA CYS A 119 -4.72 -20.50 18.72
C CYS A 119 -4.67 -20.10 20.19
N LYS A 120 -5.45 -20.76 21.06
CA LYS A 120 -5.46 -20.50 22.51
C LYS A 120 -4.14 -20.87 23.17
N THR A 121 -3.51 -21.95 22.72
CA THR A 121 -2.17 -22.37 23.20
C THR A 121 -1.11 -21.33 22.85
N LEU A 122 -1.11 -20.86 21.59
CA LEU A 122 -0.19 -19.84 21.11
C LEU A 122 -0.47 -18.46 21.73
N TYR A 123 -1.73 -18.12 21.93
CA TYR A 123 -2.19 -16.83 22.44
C TYR A 123 -3.19 -17.02 23.61
N PRO A 124 -2.69 -17.25 24.85
CA PRO A 124 -3.52 -17.64 25.99
C PRO A 124 -4.60 -16.64 26.42
N LEU A 125 -4.51 -15.37 25.97
CA LEU A 125 -5.49 -14.34 26.30
C LEU A 125 -6.70 -14.33 25.36
N LEU A 126 -6.68 -15.08 24.25
CA LEU A 126 -7.81 -15.15 23.31
C LEU A 126 -9.05 -15.77 23.95
N SER A 127 -10.23 -15.23 23.63
CA SER A 127 -11.51 -15.88 23.91
C SER A 127 -11.76 -16.99 22.89
N THR A 128 -11.97 -18.22 23.37
CA THR A 128 -12.35 -19.37 22.54
C THR A 128 -13.81 -19.32 22.09
N ASP A 129 -14.63 -18.45 22.69
CA ASP A 129 -16.04 -18.27 22.32
C ASP A 129 -16.20 -17.40 21.06
N VAL A 130 -15.14 -16.67 20.68
CA VAL A 130 -15.13 -15.76 19.52
C VAL A 130 -14.37 -16.35 18.34
N VAL A 131 -13.26 -17.06 18.60
CA VAL A 131 -12.32 -17.50 17.56
C VAL A 131 -12.71 -18.87 17.01
N LEU A 132 -12.81 -19.00 15.69
CA LEU A 132 -13.07 -20.25 14.96
C LEU A 132 -11.79 -20.95 14.46
N GLY A 133 -10.67 -20.23 14.43
CA GLY A 133 -9.36 -20.71 13.98
C GLY A 133 -8.45 -19.53 13.64
N GLY A 134 -7.25 -19.83 13.14
CA GLY A 134 -6.29 -18.79 12.80
C GLY A 134 -5.25 -19.18 11.76
N LEU A 135 -4.49 -18.18 11.30
CA LEU A 135 -3.33 -18.32 10.43
C LEU A 135 -2.12 -17.76 11.16
N HIS A 136 -1.18 -18.63 11.51
CA HIS A 136 0.06 -18.26 12.18
C HIS A 136 1.22 -18.21 11.18
N THR A 137 1.91 -17.07 11.12
CA THR A 137 3.10 -16.84 10.31
C THR A 137 4.29 -16.58 11.25
N PRO A 138 5.17 -17.58 11.52
CA PRO A 138 6.22 -17.44 12.53
C PRO A 138 7.27 -16.36 12.22
N THR A 139 7.39 -15.97 10.94
CA THR A 139 8.40 -15.00 10.49
C THR A 139 7.94 -13.55 10.56
N ASP A 140 6.66 -13.30 10.84
CA ASP A 140 6.09 -11.97 11.07
C ASP A 140 6.53 -11.41 12.44
N GLY A 141 6.21 -10.14 12.72
CA GLY A 141 6.58 -9.53 13.99
C GLY A 141 6.56 -8.01 14.02
N LEU A 142 7.43 -7.44 14.84
CA LEU A 142 7.41 -6.02 15.19
C LEU A 142 8.68 -5.30 14.72
N ALA A 143 8.52 -4.38 13.77
CA ALA A 143 9.53 -3.44 13.35
C ALA A 143 9.72 -2.32 14.39
N LEU A 144 10.95 -2.11 14.81
CA LEU A 144 11.37 -0.97 15.64
C LEU A 144 11.71 0.22 14.72
N ALA A 145 10.71 0.74 14.00
CA ALA A 145 10.90 1.63 12.86
C ALA A 145 11.67 2.93 13.19
N ALA A 146 11.35 3.57 14.32
CA ALA A 146 12.07 4.77 14.77
C ALA A 146 13.55 4.48 15.08
N ASN A 147 13.84 3.33 15.72
CA ASN A 147 15.22 2.90 15.98
C ASN A 147 15.96 2.60 14.68
N ALA A 148 15.31 1.93 13.73
CA ALA A 148 15.88 1.65 12.42
C ALA A 148 16.26 2.94 11.68
N VAL A 149 15.40 3.96 11.72
CA VAL A 149 15.71 5.30 11.17
C VAL A 149 16.98 5.88 11.78
N GLN A 150 17.13 5.85 13.11
CA GLN A 150 18.33 6.39 13.76
C GLN A 150 19.61 5.64 13.35
N LEU A 151 19.58 4.30 13.34
CA LEU A 151 20.72 3.48 12.91
C LEU A 151 21.07 3.70 11.42
N LEU A 152 20.06 3.84 10.56
CA LEU A 152 20.23 4.12 9.15
C LEU A 152 20.88 5.50 8.96
N ILE A 153 20.40 6.54 9.65
CA ILE A 153 20.99 7.88 9.62
C ILE A 153 22.45 7.84 10.08
N GLU A 154 22.73 7.16 11.19
CA GLU A 154 24.10 7.09 11.73
C GLU A 154 25.07 6.45 10.73
N ARG A 155 24.70 5.29 10.17
CA ARG A 155 25.60 4.54 9.27
C ARG A 155 25.80 5.23 7.92
N THR A 156 24.74 5.81 7.34
CA THR A 156 24.85 6.52 6.05
C THR A 156 25.58 7.84 6.22
N ARG A 157 25.41 8.53 7.35
CA ARG A 157 26.19 9.73 7.68
C ARG A 157 27.68 9.41 7.78
N LYS A 158 28.06 8.29 8.42
CA LYS A 158 29.45 7.81 8.43
C LYS A 158 29.98 7.50 7.01
N ALA A 159 29.10 7.14 6.09
CA ALA A 159 29.43 6.92 4.67
C ALA A 159 29.38 8.20 3.81
N GLY A 160 29.13 9.38 4.40
CA GLY A 160 29.19 10.67 3.70
C GLY A 160 27.84 11.31 3.35
N VAL A 161 26.71 10.67 3.67
CA VAL A 161 25.38 11.26 3.42
C VAL A 161 25.17 12.49 4.31
N ARG A 162 24.76 13.60 3.69
CA ARG A 162 24.44 14.84 4.41
C ARG A 162 22.98 14.81 4.85
N TYR A 163 22.71 15.21 6.08
CA TYR A 163 21.35 15.33 6.61
C TYR A 163 21.10 16.76 7.06
N LEU A 164 19.99 17.34 6.62
CA LEU A 164 19.55 18.68 6.99
C LEU A 164 18.17 18.58 7.64
N GLU A 165 18.11 18.71 8.97
CA GLU A 165 16.87 18.92 9.72
C GLU A 165 16.42 20.38 9.68
N HIS A 166 15.17 20.62 10.08
CA HIS A 166 14.56 21.96 10.07
C HIS A 166 14.72 22.66 8.72
N ALA A 167 14.70 21.87 7.64
CA ALA A 167 14.88 22.30 6.27
C ALA A 167 13.60 21.99 5.46
N PRO A 168 12.48 22.67 5.76
CA PRO A 168 11.25 22.49 5.00
C PRO A 168 11.50 22.85 3.53
N VAL A 169 11.11 21.93 2.65
CA VAL A 169 11.14 22.14 1.20
C VAL A 169 9.97 23.03 0.82
N THR A 170 10.25 24.06 0.02
CA THR A 170 9.26 25.04 -0.44
C THR A 170 9.05 25.03 -1.94
N GLY A 171 9.89 24.33 -2.70
CA GLY A 171 9.80 24.27 -4.16
C GLY A 171 10.75 23.27 -4.79
N ILE A 172 10.45 22.90 -6.04
CA ILE A 172 11.30 22.03 -6.87
C ILE A 172 11.81 22.85 -8.06
N ALA A 173 13.11 23.13 -8.07
CA ALA A 173 13.73 23.90 -9.13
C ALA A 173 13.92 23.03 -10.38
N GLN A 174 13.49 23.51 -11.55
CA GLN A 174 13.51 22.75 -12.79
C GLN A 174 13.83 23.60 -14.01
N SER A 175 14.47 22.99 -15.01
CA SER A 175 14.78 23.63 -16.29
C SER A 175 14.69 22.61 -17.43
N ARG A 176 14.04 22.99 -18.54
CA ARG A 176 13.90 22.15 -19.76
C ARG A 176 13.36 20.73 -19.47
N GLY A 177 12.34 20.65 -18.61
CA GLY A 177 11.68 19.39 -18.24
C GLY A 177 12.58 18.43 -17.45
N ARG A 178 13.54 18.96 -16.68
CA ARG A 178 14.41 18.20 -15.78
C ARG A 178 14.55 18.94 -14.45
N VAL A 179 14.62 18.19 -13.36
CA VAL A 179 14.94 18.75 -12.04
C VAL A 179 16.38 19.30 -12.01
N THR A 180 16.57 20.37 -11.26
CA THR A 180 17.88 21.05 -11.09
C THR A 180 18.22 21.33 -9.62
N GLY A 181 17.25 21.18 -8.72
CA GLY A 181 17.47 21.35 -7.29
C GLY A 181 16.18 21.35 -6.48
N VAL A 182 16.35 21.50 -5.16
CA VAL A 182 15.28 21.60 -4.17
C VAL A 182 15.42 22.94 -3.46
N GLU A 183 14.35 23.72 -3.44
CA GLU A 183 14.30 25.00 -2.75
C GLU A 183 13.91 24.78 -1.29
N THR A 184 14.68 25.36 -0.39
CA THR A 184 14.40 25.37 1.06
C THR A 184 14.44 26.81 1.54
N ARG A 185 13.96 27.04 2.77
CA ARG A 185 14.11 28.35 3.44
C ARG A 185 15.56 28.83 3.58
N ASN A 186 16.51 27.89 3.57
CA ASN A 186 17.93 28.16 3.73
C ASN A 186 18.66 28.29 2.37
N GLY A 187 17.93 28.26 1.26
CA GLY A 187 18.46 28.38 -0.09
C GLY A 187 18.21 27.16 -0.98
N LEU A 188 18.75 27.24 -2.19
CA LEU A 188 18.66 26.17 -3.20
C LEU A 188 19.71 25.09 -2.94
N LEU A 189 19.27 23.83 -2.93
CA LEU A 189 20.13 22.64 -2.93
C LEU A 189 20.19 22.10 -4.37
N PRO A 190 21.32 22.23 -5.10
CA PRO A 190 21.44 21.71 -6.45
C PRO A 190 21.30 20.18 -6.48
N ALA A 191 20.53 19.66 -7.44
CA ALA A 191 20.26 18.23 -7.56
C ALA A 191 20.10 17.81 -9.01
N ASP A 192 20.68 16.67 -9.37
CA ASP A 192 20.45 16.02 -10.67
C ASP A 192 19.29 15.01 -10.56
N LEU A 193 19.02 14.52 -9.35
CA LEU A 193 17.92 13.65 -8.98
C LEU A 193 17.27 14.10 -7.67
N VAL A 194 15.95 14.05 -7.62
CA VAL A 194 15.16 14.32 -6.42
C VAL A 194 14.24 13.15 -6.15
N LEU A 195 14.20 12.67 -4.91
CA LEU A 195 13.34 11.59 -4.45
C LEU A 195 12.36 12.12 -3.40
N ALA A 196 11.09 12.24 -3.78
CA ALA A 196 10.01 12.53 -2.86
C ALA A 196 9.70 11.28 -2.00
N CYS A 197 10.11 11.33 -0.74
CA CYS A 197 9.86 10.32 0.29
C CYS A 197 9.10 10.96 1.47
N ALA A 198 8.19 11.90 1.15
CA ALA A 198 7.58 12.82 2.11
C ALA A 198 6.35 12.22 2.83
N GLY A 199 6.08 10.92 2.64
CA GLY A 199 4.94 10.25 3.27
C GLY A 199 3.62 10.90 2.86
N PHE A 200 2.81 11.31 3.84
CA PHE A 200 1.51 11.92 3.56
C PHE A 200 1.58 13.37 3.06
N TRP A 201 2.74 14.02 3.11
CA TRP A 201 2.96 15.33 2.44
C TRP A 201 3.29 15.20 0.94
N GLY A 202 3.21 13.98 0.39
CA GLY A 202 3.49 13.74 -1.02
C GLY A 202 2.60 14.53 -1.96
N VAL A 203 1.36 14.85 -1.55
CA VAL A 203 0.45 15.71 -2.34
C VAL A 203 1.06 17.11 -2.52
N GLU A 204 1.55 17.72 -1.45
CA GLU A 204 2.15 19.04 -1.46
C GLU A 204 3.49 19.06 -2.21
N VAL A 205 4.35 18.06 -1.99
CA VAL A 205 5.64 17.93 -2.69
C VAL A 205 5.43 17.67 -4.18
N GLY A 206 4.44 16.86 -4.54
CA GLY A 206 4.02 16.63 -5.92
C GLY A 206 3.53 17.91 -6.60
N ALA A 207 2.72 18.71 -5.90
CA ALA A 207 2.24 20.00 -6.40
C ALA A 207 3.38 20.97 -6.72
N MET A 208 4.44 21.00 -5.90
CA MET A 208 5.66 21.79 -6.18
C MET A 208 6.37 21.35 -7.47
N ALA A 209 6.25 20.08 -7.86
CA ALA A 209 6.80 19.52 -9.08
C ALA A 209 5.80 19.53 -10.28
N GLY A 210 4.58 20.01 -10.08
CA GLY A 210 3.50 19.93 -11.08
C GLY A 210 3.06 18.49 -11.38
N LEU A 211 3.16 17.58 -10.41
CA LEU A 211 2.80 16.17 -10.52
C LEU A 211 1.64 15.84 -9.56
N PRO A 212 0.48 15.40 -10.07
CA PRO A 212 -0.59 14.88 -9.23
C PRO A 212 -0.15 13.57 -8.56
N ILE A 213 -0.14 13.54 -7.22
CA ILE A 213 0.16 12.35 -6.42
C ILE A 213 -1.16 11.81 -5.87
N PRO A 214 -1.64 10.63 -6.34
CA PRO A 214 -2.93 10.07 -5.95
C PRO A 214 -2.86 9.36 -4.60
N LEU A 215 -2.59 10.12 -3.54
CA LEU A 215 -2.72 9.66 -2.16
C LEU A 215 -3.62 10.60 -1.34
N LEU A 216 -4.24 10.05 -0.30
CA LEU A 216 -5.06 10.76 0.67
C LEU A 216 -4.45 10.58 2.06
N PRO A 217 -4.09 11.67 2.77
CA PRO A 217 -3.78 11.60 4.20
C PRO A 217 -5.05 11.28 5.00
N VAL A 218 -4.99 10.26 5.85
CA VAL A 218 -6.12 9.80 6.68
C VAL A 218 -5.63 9.52 8.10
N GLY A 219 -6.37 9.99 9.09
CA GLY A 219 -6.17 9.66 10.51
C GLY A 219 -6.67 8.26 10.84
N HIS A 220 -5.86 7.49 11.56
CA HIS A 220 -6.09 6.11 11.98
C HIS A 220 -5.93 5.99 13.50
N GLN A 221 -6.87 5.35 14.18
CA GLN A 221 -6.84 5.29 15.65
C GLN A 221 -5.85 4.26 16.17
N TYR A 222 -5.04 4.70 17.14
CA TYR A 222 -4.20 3.83 17.95
C TYR A 222 -4.29 4.22 19.42
N ALA A 223 -4.53 3.25 20.29
CA ALA A 223 -4.62 3.45 21.74
C ALA A 223 -3.73 2.46 22.50
N LYS A 224 -3.22 2.89 23.65
CA LYS A 224 -2.52 2.05 24.63
C LYS A 224 -3.37 1.92 25.89
N THR A 225 -3.43 0.72 26.44
CA THR A 225 -4.10 0.45 27.71
C THR A 225 -3.21 0.87 28.89
N THR A 226 -3.78 0.94 30.09
CA THR A 226 -3.03 0.80 31.34
C THR A 226 -2.40 -0.60 31.42
N PRO A 227 -1.45 -0.85 32.35
CA PRO A 227 -0.91 -2.20 32.56
C PRO A 227 -2.02 -3.23 32.78
N VAL A 228 -1.97 -4.32 32.01
CA VAL A 228 -2.96 -5.40 32.06
C VAL A 228 -2.51 -6.41 33.13
N PRO A 229 -3.32 -6.72 34.16
CA PRO A 229 -2.91 -7.60 35.25
C PRO A 229 -2.37 -8.98 34.80
N ALA A 230 -3.00 -9.58 33.78
CA ALA A 230 -2.58 -10.86 33.21
C ALA A 230 -1.20 -10.82 32.49
N GLN A 231 -0.68 -9.62 32.21
CA GLN A 231 0.62 -9.40 31.56
C GLN A 231 1.75 -9.07 32.54
N LYS A 232 1.45 -8.94 33.84
CA LYS A 232 2.42 -8.55 34.86
C LYS A 232 3.65 -9.45 34.86
N GLY A 233 4.84 -8.86 34.73
CA GLY A 233 6.13 -9.55 34.76
C GLY A 233 6.41 -10.50 33.58
N ARG A 234 5.56 -10.52 32.53
CA ARG A 234 5.74 -11.44 31.39
C ARG A 234 6.73 -10.94 30.36
N ASN A 235 6.80 -9.63 30.14
CA ASN A 235 7.62 -8.98 29.12
C ASN A 235 8.69 -8.09 29.76
N LEU A 236 9.74 -7.76 28.99
CA LEU A 236 10.69 -6.74 29.44
C LEU A 236 9.96 -5.40 29.67
N PRO A 237 10.34 -4.61 30.69
CA PRO A 237 9.72 -3.32 30.95
C PRO A 237 9.82 -2.39 29.73
N VAL A 238 8.69 -1.76 29.36
CA VAL A 238 8.54 -0.80 28.25
C VAL A 238 8.79 -1.41 26.85
N ASN A 239 7.76 -1.42 26.00
CA ASN A 239 7.80 -1.83 24.58
C ASN A 239 8.22 -3.29 24.27
N GLY A 240 8.50 -4.13 25.27
CA GLY A 240 8.72 -5.57 25.10
C GLY A 240 7.47 -6.30 24.62
N ALA A 241 7.64 -7.34 23.80
CA ALA A 241 6.58 -8.21 23.32
C ALA A 241 7.10 -9.64 23.13
N ARG A 242 6.27 -10.63 23.44
CA ARG A 242 6.55 -12.08 23.30
C ARG A 242 5.45 -12.83 22.57
N LEU A 243 4.21 -12.36 22.65
CA LEU A 243 3.11 -12.94 21.88
C LEU A 243 3.20 -12.50 20.41
N PRO A 244 2.75 -13.35 19.47
CA PRO A 244 2.60 -12.95 18.07
C PRO A 244 1.79 -11.67 17.94
N ILE A 245 2.12 -10.85 16.95
CA ILE A 245 1.24 -9.72 16.59
C ILE A 245 -0.13 -10.27 16.18
N LEU A 246 -1.21 -9.62 16.60
CA LEU A 246 -2.56 -10.18 16.44
C LEU A 246 -3.40 -9.32 15.49
N ARG A 247 -4.09 -9.96 14.56
CA ARG A 247 -5.07 -9.36 13.65
C ARG A 247 -6.44 -9.98 13.86
N HIS A 248 -7.44 -9.13 14.11
CA HIS A 248 -8.85 -9.49 14.19
C HIS A 248 -9.60 -8.72 13.11
N GLN A 249 -9.49 -9.24 11.89
CA GLN A 249 -9.95 -8.53 10.69
C GLN A 249 -11.46 -8.40 10.59
N ASP A 250 -12.22 -9.36 11.15
CA ASP A 250 -13.69 -9.30 11.18
C ASP A 250 -14.25 -8.10 11.96
N ARG A 251 -13.40 -7.41 12.73
CA ARG A 251 -13.73 -6.25 13.55
C ARG A 251 -12.76 -5.08 13.34
N ASP A 252 -12.00 -5.07 12.24
CA ASP A 252 -11.07 -3.99 11.88
C ASP A 252 -9.98 -3.68 12.92
N LEU A 253 -9.57 -4.70 13.68
CA LEU A 253 -8.68 -4.54 14.83
C LEU A 253 -7.34 -5.23 14.63
N TYR A 254 -6.30 -4.67 15.25
CA TYR A 254 -5.03 -5.34 15.43
C TYR A 254 -4.37 -4.94 16.75
N TYR A 255 -3.48 -5.80 17.24
CA TYR A 255 -2.92 -5.68 18.58
C TYR A 255 -1.42 -5.99 18.61
N ARG A 256 -0.75 -5.36 19.58
CA ARG A 256 0.58 -5.77 20.03
C ARG A 256 0.75 -5.50 21.51
N GLU A 257 1.74 -6.16 22.11
CA GLU A 257 2.17 -5.86 23.47
C GLU A 257 3.11 -4.64 23.52
N HIS A 258 3.01 -3.88 24.61
CA HIS A 258 3.91 -2.82 25.03
C HIS A 258 4.33 -3.05 26.49
N GLY A 259 5.24 -3.99 26.71
CA GLY A 259 5.56 -4.45 28.07
C GLY A 259 4.33 -5.09 28.71
N GLU A 260 3.77 -4.45 29.74
CA GLU A 260 2.56 -4.91 30.44
C GLU A 260 1.27 -4.31 29.85
N GLN A 261 1.37 -3.36 28.92
CA GLN A 261 0.23 -2.72 28.26
C GLN A 261 -0.10 -3.41 26.92
N TYR A 262 -1.29 -3.15 26.41
CA TYR A 262 -1.68 -3.47 25.04
C TYR A 262 -1.77 -2.22 24.18
N GLY A 263 -1.28 -2.32 22.96
CA GLY A 263 -1.53 -1.36 21.90
C GLY A 263 -2.58 -1.89 20.94
N ILE A 264 -3.61 -1.09 20.67
CA ILE A 264 -4.80 -1.45 19.92
C ILE A 264 -4.94 -0.47 18.75
N GLY A 265 -4.88 -0.98 17.52
CA GLY A 265 -5.21 -0.19 16.33
C GLY A 265 -6.57 -0.58 15.76
N TYR A 266 -7.34 0.42 15.33
CA TYR A 266 -8.72 0.23 14.90
C TYR A 266 -9.02 1.00 13.61
N TYR A 267 -9.47 0.29 12.57
CA TYR A 267 -9.90 0.90 11.30
C TYR A 267 -11.42 1.06 11.19
N GLY A 268 -12.21 0.42 12.06
CA GLY A 268 -13.68 0.36 11.95
C GLY A 268 -14.42 1.64 12.38
N HIS A 269 -13.74 2.79 12.33
CA HIS A 269 -14.33 4.11 12.59
C HIS A 269 -14.59 4.85 11.28
N ARG A 270 -15.32 5.97 11.35
CA ARG A 270 -15.51 6.83 10.18
C ARG A 270 -14.14 7.30 9.64
N PRO A 271 -13.93 7.37 8.32
CA PRO A 271 -12.71 7.90 7.75
C PRO A 271 -12.42 9.34 8.19
N LEU A 272 -11.15 9.65 8.46
CA LEU A 272 -10.69 10.95 8.96
C LEU A 272 -9.71 11.60 7.96
N PRO A 273 -10.16 12.06 6.78
CA PRO A 273 -9.28 12.67 5.79
C PRO A 273 -8.65 13.97 6.34
N VAL A 274 -7.38 14.19 6.03
CA VAL A 274 -6.59 15.35 6.47
C VAL A 274 -5.99 16.05 5.24
N VAL A 275 -5.95 17.37 5.26
CA VAL A 275 -5.13 18.15 4.32
C VAL A 275 -3.77 18.38 4.98
N ALA A 276 -2.70 17.73 4.50
CA ALA A 276 -1.42 17.76 5.20
C ALA A 276 -0.84 19.18 5.33
N ALA A 277 -1.04 20.03 4.31
CA ALA A 277 -0.69 21.45 4.37
C ALA A 277 -1.36 22.22 5.54
N SER A 278 -2.53 21.79 6.04
CA SER A 278 -3.22 22.49 7.14
C SER A 278 -2.58 22.25 8.51
N LEU A 279 -1.65 21.30 8.62
CA LEU A 279 -0.91 21.03 9.86
C LEU A 279 0.15 22.09 10.17
N GLY A 280 0.50 22.92 9.18
CA GLY A 280 1.63 23.84 9.28
C GLY A 280 2.98 23.12 9.19
N GLU A 281 4.05 23.86 9.47
CA GLU A 281 5.40 23.28 9.56
C GLU A 281 5.59 22.50 10.85
N ALA A 282 6.45 21.48 10.80
CA ALA A 282 6.84 20.75 11.99
C ALA A 282 7.33 21.70 13.10
N PRO A 283 6.86 21.52 14.35
CA PRO A 283 7.30 22.35 15.46
C PRO A 283 8.80 22.13 15.72
N LYS A 284 9.48 23.15 16.27
CA LYS A 284 10.90 23.04 16.65
C LYS A 284 11.15 21.93 17.68
N HIS A 285 10.15 21.68 18.53
CA HIS A 285 10.16 20.61 19.51
C HIS A 285 9.11 19.58 19.11
N VAL A 286 9.58 18.38 18.79
CA VAL A 286 8.75 17.20 18.50
C VAL A 286 9.03 16.17 19.59
N ASP A 287 7.98 15.58 20.15
CA ASP A 287 8.06 14.52 21.14
C ASP A 287 7.04 13.40 20.84
N GLU A 288 6.99 12.37 21.68
CA GLU A 288 6.11 11.22 21.47
C GLU A 288 4.62 11.63 21.38
N HIS A 289 4.18 12.68 22.06
CA HIS A 289 2.78 13.10 22.08
C HIS A 289 2.49 14.25 21.12
N ASN A 290 3.47 15.12 20.88
CA ASN A 290 3.35 16.31 20.06
C ASN A 290 4.20 16.18 18.78
N MET A 291 3.56 15.72 17.70
CA MET A 291 4.17 15.61 16.38
C MET A 291 3.11 15.82 15.29
N PRO A 292 3.48 16.31 14.08
CA PRO A 292 2.51 16.62 13.03
C PRO A 292 1.63 15.43 12.64
N SER A 293 2.16 14.22 12.74
CA SER A 293 1.44 12.99 12.38
C SER A 293 0.47 12.47 13.44
N ARG A 294 0.32 13.12 14.60
CA ARG A 294 -0.65 12.73 15.64
C ARG A 294 -1.68 13.84 15.82
N LEU A 295 -2.93 13.53 15.53
CA LEU A 295 -4.08 14.37 15.83
C LEU A 295 -4.71 13.95 17.17
N ASP A 296 -5.50 14.86 17.74
CA ASP A 296 -6.27 14.61 18.94
C ASP A 296 -7.12 13.35 18.81
N PHE A 297 -7.11 12.54 19.85
CA PHE A 297 -7.90 11.33 19.93
C PHE A 297 -9.39 11.65 20.00
N THR A 298 -10.21 10.84 19.35
CA THR A 298 -11.68 10.93 19.40
C THR A 298 -12.25 9.69 20.11
N PRO A 299 -12.43 9.72 21.45
CA PRO A 299 -12.83 8.55 22.22
C PRO A 299 -14.14 7.92 21.77
N GLN A 300 -15.07 8.71 21.24
CA GLN A 300 -16.37 8.23 20.74
C GLN A 300 -16.20 7.33 19.51
N ASP A 301 -15.24 7.64 18.63
CA ASP A 301 -14.92 6.83 17.46
C ASP A 301 -14.26 5.49 17.89
N PHE A 302 -13.56 5.46 19.04
CA PHE A 302 -12.85 4.29 19.55
C PHE A 302 -13.67 3.41 20.52
N ALA A 303 -14.77 3.91 21.08
CA ALA A 303 -15.57 3.16 22.06
C ALA A 303 -16.02 1.77 21.56
N PRO A 304 -16.43 1.58 20.29
CA PRO A 304 -16.74 0.25 19.77
C PRO A 304 -15.53 -0.69 19.75
N ALA A 305 -14.35 -0.18 19.38
CA ALA A 305 -13.09 -0.91 19.39
C ALA A 305 -12.83 -1.51 20.76
N TRP A 306 -12.99 -0.71 21.82
CA TRP A 306 -12.74 -1.13 23.18
C TRP A 306 -13.65 -2.27 23.64
N GLU A 307 -14.95 -2.20 23.34
CA GLU A 307 -15.89 -3.29 23.66
C GLU A 307 -15.58 -4.57 22.88
N LEU A 308 -15.22 -4.45 21.60
CA LEU A 308 -14.83 -5.59 20.76
C LEU A 308 -13.51 -6.21 21.23
N SER A 309 -12.53 -5.40 21.63
CA SER A 309 -11.26 -5.86 22.19
C SER A 309 -11.44 -6.64 23.49
N LYS A 310 -12.33 -6.20 24.40
CA LYS A 310 -12.66 -6.95 25.62
C LYS A 310 -13.34 -8.29 25.33
N LYS A 311 -14.12 -8.40 24.25
CA LYS A 311 -14.70 -9.69 23.84
C LYS A 311 -13.64 -10.66 23.31
N LEU A 312 -12.73 -10.18 22.48
CA LEU A 312 -11.64 -11.00 21.92
C LEU A 312 -10.59 -11.37 22.99
N LEU A 313 -10.23 -10.41 23.84
CA LEU A 313 -9.20 -10.52 24.87
C LEU A 313 -9.79 -10.15 26.25
N PRO A 314 -10.51 -11.07 26.92
CA PRO A 314 -11.22 -10.78 28.18
C PRO A 314 -10.35 -10.14 29.27
N ALA A 315 -9.05 -10.44 29.32
CA ALA A 315 -8.11 -9.84 30.26
C ALA A 315 -8.01 -8.31 30.13
N LEU A 316 -8.35 -7.72 28.99
CA LEU A 316 -8.37 -6.26 28.82
C LEU A 316 -9.48 -5.58 29.63
N ALA A 317 -10.51 -6.31 30.06
CA ALA A 317 -11.58 -5.76 30.89
C ALA A 317 -11.09 -5.32 32.29
N GLU A 318 -9.92 -5.78 32.72
CA GLU A 318 -9.24 -5.38 33.95
C GLU A 318 -8.25 -4.22 33.74
N SER A 319 -8.31 -3.56 32.58
CA SER A 319 -7.50 -2.39 32.24
C SER A 319 -8.37 -1.26 31.70
N GLU A 320 -7.78 -0.08 31.53
CA GLU A 320 -8.43 1.09 30.94
C GLU A 320 -7.64 1.57 29.72
N ILE A 321 -8.22 2.45 28.91
CA ILE A 321 -7.47 3.18 27.89
C ILE A 321 -6.70 4.31 28.57
N GLU A 322 -5.37 4.23 28.54
CA GLU A 322 -4.50 5.22 29.16
C GLU A 322 -4.24 6.42 28.24
N TYR A 323 -3.98 6.13 26.96
CA TYR A 323 -3.66 7.15 25.96
C TYR A 323 -4.06 6.68 24.57
N GLY A 324 -4.54 7.60 23.73
CA GLY A 324 -4.83 7.36 22.32
C GLY A 324 -4.49 8.57 21.46
N PHE A 325 -4.43 8.36 20.16
CA PHE A 325 -4.26 9.40 19.16
C PHE A 325 -4.87 8.98 17.81
N ASN A 326 -5.14 9.97 16.96
CA ASN A 326 -5.54 9.76 15.57
C ASN A 326 -4.30 9.97 14.68
N GLY A 327 -3.62 8.88 14.31
CA GLY A 327 -2.35 8.88 13.59
C GLY A 327 -2.51 9.02 12.08
N ILE A 328 -1.90 10.05 11.49
CA ILE A 328 -2.00 10.34 10.05
C ILE A 328 -1.08 9.42 9.25
N MET A 329 -1.62 8.78 8.22
CA MET A 329 -0.87 8.06 7.19
C MET A 329 -1.52 8.20 5.82
N SER A 330 -1.03 7.49 4.81
CA SER A 330 -1.49 7.63 3.43
C SER A 330 -2.30 6.42 2.97
N PHE A 331 -3.43 6.67 2.32
CA PHE A 331 -4.15 5.70 1.50
C PHE A 331 -4.10 6.10 0.03
N THR A 332 -4.16 5.13 -0.88
CA THR A 332 -4.21 5.34 -2.33
C THR A 332 -5.47 4.67 -2.89
N PRO A 333 -5.91 5.01 -4.12
CA PRO A 333 -7.14 4.46 -4.68
C PRO A 333 -7.15 2.93 -4.81
N ASP A 334 -6.00 2.29 -4.96
CA ASP A 334 -5.87 0.84 -5.09
C ASP A 334 -5.12 0.15 -3.94
N GLY A 335 -4.76 0.91 -2.90
CA GLY A 335 -4.00 0.42 -1.75
C GLY A 335 -2.51 0.13 -2.01
N GLY A 336 -2.04 0.25 -3.25
CA GLY A 336 -0.64 0.08 -3.63
C GLY A 336 0.20 1.34 -3.34
N PRO A 337 1.52 1.20 -3.14
CA PRO A 337 2.41 2.35 -2.97
C PRO A 337 2.55 3.15 -4.29
N LEU A 338 3.18 4.32 -4.20
CA LEU A 338 3.45 5.20 -5.32
C LEU A 338 4.95 5.31 -5.55
N MET A 339 5.44 4.77 -6.65
CA MET A 339 6.87 4.64 -6.91
C MET A 339 7.24 4.99 -8.35
N GLY A 340 8.47 5.43 -8.58
CA GLY A 340 9.04 5.58 -9.92
C GLY A 340 9.25 7.02 -10.34
N MET A 341 9.65 7.22 -11.61
CA MET A 341 9.96 8.55 -12.15
C MET A 341 8.68 9.30 -12.53
N ALA A 342 8.63 10.59 -12.23
CA ALA A 342 7.56 11.46 -12.70
C ALA A 342 7.45 11.45 -14.23
N PRO A 343 6.26 11.20 -14.81
CA PRO A 343 6.08 11.18 -16.26
C PRO A 343 6.41 12.50 -16.95
N ASN A 344 6.26 13.63 -16.25
CA ASN A 344 6.41 14.98 -16.79
C ASN A 344 7.69 15.71 -16.33
N LEU A 345 8.48 15.13 -15.42
CA LEU A 345 9.68 15.79 -14.88
C LEU A 345 10.85 14.81 -14.73
N ARG A 346 11.81 14.88 -15.66
CA ARG A 346 12.97 13.98 -15.64
C ARG A 346 13.82 14.21 -14.39
N GLY A 347 14.19 13.11 -13.74
CA GLY A 347 15.03 13.11 -12.54
C GLY A 347 14.27 13.34 -11.23
N PHE A 348 12.96 13.59 -11.28
CA PHE A 348 12.11 13.59 -10.09
C PHE A 348 11.46 12.21 -9.92
N PHE A 349 11.64 11.60 -8.75
CA PHE A 349 11.15 10.28 -8.40
C PHE A 349 10.27 10.35 -7.17
N VAL A 350 9.34 9.41 -7.07
CA VAL A 350 8.42 9.26 -5.94
C VAL A 350 8.67 7.90 -5.28
N ALA A 351 8.57 7.86 -3.95
CA ALA A 351 8.50 6.65 -3.14
C ALA A 351 7.62 6.94 -1.90
N GLU A 352 6.30 6.93 -2.11
CA GLU A 352 5.30 7.44 -1.17
C GLU A 352 4.16 6.43 -0.94
N ALA A 353 3.33 6.71 0.07
CA ALA A 353 2.28 5.79 0.53
C ALA A 353 2.79 4.37 0.82
N VAL A 354 3.93 4.28 1.51
CA VAL A 354 4.60 3.01 1.83
C VAL A 354 4.44 2.69 3.31
N TRP A 355 3.81 1.55 3.61
CA TRP A 355 3.79 0.99 4.96
C TRP A 355 5.20 0.65 5.45
N VAL A 356 5.42 0.72 6.78
CA VAL A 356 6.68 0.25 7.40
C VAL A 356 7.02 -1.17 6.92
N THR A 357 6.01 -2.05 6.86
CA THR A 357 6.07 -3.42 6.33
C THR A 357 6.84 -3.55 5.02
N HIS A 358 6.71 -2.60 4.09
CA HIS A 358 7.26 -2.70 2.74
C HIS A 358 8.46 -1.78 2.51
N SER A 359 8.81 -0.96 3.50
CA SER A 359 9.72 0.19 3.35
C SER A 359 11.09 -0.14 2.78
N ALA A 360 11.77 -1.16 3.28
CA ALA A 360 13.08 -1.54 2.78
C ALA A 360 13.00 -2.20 1.40
N GLY A 361 11.93 -2.95 1.13
CA GLY A 361 11.68 -3.55 -0.18
C GLY A 361 11.51 -2.51 -1.28
N VAL A 362 10.67 -1.51 -1.01
CA VAL A 362 10.51 -0.33 -1.86
C VAL A 362 11.84 0.39 -2.07
N ALA A 363 12.58 0.65 -0.99
CA ALA A 363 13.86 1.33 -1.07
C ALA A 363 14.88 0.59 -1.96
N ARG A 364 14.97 -0.74 -1.82
CA ARG A 364 15.82 -1.57 -2.67
C ARG A 364 15.40 -1.50 -4.13
N ALA A 365 14.10 -1.58 -4.42
CA ALA A 365 13.58 -1.49 -5.77
C ALA A 365 13.87 -0.13 -6.42
N VAL A 366 13.66 0.97 -5.71
CA VAL A 366 13.99 2.33 -6.17
C VAL A 366 15.48 2.48 -6.40
N ALA A 367 16.33 2.02 -5.50
CA ALA A 367 17.77 2.06 -5.68
C ALA A 367 18.23 1.24 -6.89
N GLN A 368 17.64 0.06 -7.14
CA GLN A 368 17.89 -0.73 -8.36
C GLN A 368 17.47 0.02 -9.62
N LEU A 369 16.30 0.66 -9.62
CA LEU A 369 15.80 1.45 -10.75
C LEU A 369 16.76 2.60 -11.08
N LEU A 370 17.22 3.34 -10.08
CA LEU A 370 18.18 4.44 -10.26
C LEU A 370 19.54 3.94 -10.75
N THR A 371 20.08 2.90 -10.11
CA THR A 371 21.46 2.44 -10.36
C THR A 371 21.58 1.62 -11.65
N THR A 372 20.58 0.83 -12.00
CA THR A 372 20.64 -0.15 -13.09
C THR A 372 19.61 0.09 -14.21
N GLY A 373 18.63 0.97 -13.99
CA GLY A 373 17.54 1.23 -14.94
C GLY A 373 16.36 0.26 -14.83
N LYS A 374 16.39 -0.72 -13.92
CA LYS A 374 15.29 -1.66 -13.68
C LYS A 374 15.26 -2.15 -12.23
N SER A 375 14.11 -2.63 -11.77
CA SER A 375 14.00 -3.38 -10.52
C SER A 375 14.08 -4.90 -10.77
N GLU A 376 14.50 -5.65 -9.77
CA GLU A 376 14.44 -7.12 -9.78
C GLU A 376 13.04 -7.66 -9.48
N ILE A 377 12.16 -6.83 -8.90
CA ILE A 377 10.77 -7.14 -8.58
C ILE A 377 9.88 -6.36 -9.54
N ASP A 378 8.75 -6.94 -9.95
CA ASP A 378 7.76 -6.27 -10.79
C ASP A 378 7.14 -5.07 -10.04
N LEU A 379 7.13 -3.91 -10.70
CA LEU A 379 6.63 -2.66 -10.12
C LEU A 379 5.30 -2.21 -10.74
N THR A 380 4.67 -3.02 -11.60
CA THR A 380 3.47 -2.61 -12.36
C THR A 380 2.34 -2.08 -11.45
N GLU A 381 2.10 -2.74 -10.32
CA GLU A 381 1.10 -2.32 -9.32
C GLU A 381 1.58 -1.21 -8.36
N CYS A 382 2.83 -0.78 -8.48
CA CYS A 382 3.46 0.24 -7.63
C CYS A 382 3.83 1.51 -8.40
N ASP A 383 3.93 1.45 -9.73
CA ASP A 383 4.37 2.56 -10.57
C ASP A 383 3.35 3.72 -10.52
N ILE A 384 3.83 4.94 -10.32
CA ILE A 384 3.01 6.16 -10.26
C ILE A 384 2.23 6.41 -11.57
N SER A 385 2.73 5.92 -12.70
CA SER A 385 2.11 6.07 -14.02
C SER A 385 0.99 5.07 -14.32
N ARG A 386 0.66 4.17 -13.39
CA ARG A 386 -0.41 3.16 -13.59
C ARG A 386 -1.82 3.76 -13.62
N PHE A 387 -2.00 4.97 -13.08
CA PHE A 387 -3.30 5.62 -12.96
C PHE A 387 -3.70 6.35 -14.24
N GLU A 388 -4.99 6.26 -14.58
CA GLU A 388 -5.60 7.05 -15.65
C GLU A 388 -5.86 8.49 -15.20
N GLN A 389 -6.00 9.43 -16.14
CA GLN A 389 -6.27 10.84 -15.82
C GLN A 389 -7.48 11.05 -14.90
N VAL A 390 -8.57 10.31 -15.14
CA VAL A 390 -9.80 10.38 -14.31
C VAL A 390 -9.57 9.88 -12.87
N GLN A 391 -8.52 9.11 -12.64
CA GLN A 391 -8.16 8.57 -11.33
C GLN A 391 -7.19 9.47 -10.55
N LEU A 392 -6.68 10.52 -11.19
CA LEU A 392 -5.75 11.49 -10.60
C LEU A 392 -6.46 12.74 -10.07
N THR A 393 -7.78 12.85 -10.22
CA THR A 393 -8.52 14.01 -9.70
C THR A 393 -8.61 13.95 -8.17
N PRO A 394 -8.56 15.10 -7.47
CA PRO A 394 -8.70 15.13 -6.01
C PRO A 394 -9.99 14.44 -5.52
N GLU A 395 -11.09 14.56 -6.27
CA GLU A 395 -12.38 13.96 -5.92
C GLU A 395 -12.31 12.43 -5.97
N TYR A 396 -11.75 11.86 -7.06
CA TYR A 396 -11.59 10.41 -7.19
C TYR A 396 -10.64 9.87 -6.12
N VAL A 397 -9.49 10.53 -5.91
CA VAL A 397 -8.50 10.11 -4.91
C VAL A 397 -9.13 10.13 -3.53
N LYS A 398 -9.88 11.18 -3.18
CA LYS A 398 -10.56 11.29 -1.89
C LYS A 398 -11.60 10.19 -1.71
N GLU A 399 -12.54 10.05 -2.64
CA GLU A 399 -13.64 9.08 -2.54
C GLU A 399 -13.10 7.64 -2.46
N VAL A 400 -12.23 7.27 -3.40
CA VAL A 400 -11.78 5.88 -3.54
C VAL A 400 -10.77 5.50 -2.45
N SER A 401 -9.87 6.39 -2.05
CA SER A 401 -8.95 6.11 -0.94
C SER A 401 -9.70 6.04 0.39
N THR A 402 -10.80 6.79 0.54
CA THR A 402 -11.70 6.69 1.69
C THR A 402 -12.40 5.34 1.73
N GLN A 403 -12.91 4.85 0.59
CA GLN A 403 -13.47 3.51 0.50
C GLN A 403 -12.41 2.44 0.82
N ASN A 404 -11.18 2.58 0.31
CA ASN A 404 -10.09 1.65 0.60
C ASN A 404 -9.70 1.63 2.10
N PHE A 405 -9.88 2.73 2.83
CA PHE A 405 -9.76 2.75 4.29
C PHE A 405 -10.86 1.90 4.95
N VAL A 406 -12.11 2.06 4.51
CA VAL A 406 -13.26 1.30 5.05
C VAL A 406 -13.11 -0.20 4.78
N GLU A 407 -12.65 -0.57 3.58
CA GLU A 407 -12.58 -1.97 3.15
C GLU A 407 -11.22 -2.63 3.46
N VAL A 408 -10.32 -1.98 4.21
CA VAL A 408 -8.91 -2.37 4.36
C VAL A 408 -8.75 -3.82 4.84
N TYR A 409 -9.67 -4.31 5.66
CA TYR A 409 -9.67 -5.67 6.22
C TYR A 409 -10.84 -6.55 5.76
N ASP A 410 -11.66 -6.08 4.82
CA ASP A 410 -12.79 -6.83 4.27
C ASP A 410 -12.35 -8.05 3.44
N ILE A 411 -13.26 -9.01 3.30
CA ILE A 411 -13.10 -10.17 2.41
C ILE A 411 -13.60 -9.79 1.02
N LEU A 412 -12.70 -9.31 0.17
CA LEU A 412 -13.04 -8.87 -1.18
C LEU A 412 -12.79 -9.97 -2.21
N HIS A 413 -13.71 -10.08 -3.19
CA HIS A 413 -13.51 -10.92 -4.37
C HIS A 413 -12.57 -10.19 -5.36
N PRO A 414 -11.67 -10.87 -6.08
CA PRO A 414 -10.76 -10.21 -7.04
C PRO A 414 -11.46 -9.37 -8.12
N SER A 415 -12.69 -9.75 -8.48
CA SER A 415 -13.54 -9.04 -9.43
C SER A 415 -14.56 -8.09 -8.79
N GLN A 416 -14.49 -7.85 -7.48
CA GLN A 416 -15.39 -6.93 -6.78
C GLN A 416 -15.28 -5.52 -7.40
N PRO A 417 -16.36 -4.98 -7.98
CA PRO A 417 -16.35 -3.59 -8.43
C PRO A 417 -16.60 -2.67 -7.24
N ARG A 418 -16.20 -1.41 -7.42
CA ARG A 418 -16.74 -0.31 -6.60
C ARG A 418 -18.16 0.01 -7.05
N GLU A 419 -18.98 0.45 -6.11
CA GLU A 419 -20.32 0.98 -6.41
C GLU A 419 -20.26 2.44 -6.85
N SER A 420 -19.28 3.20 -6.34
CA SER A 420 -19.01 4.59 -6.70
C SER A 420 -17.50 4.88 -6.60
N PRO A 421 -16.95 5.78 -7.45
CA PRO A 421 -17.58 6.38 -8.62
C PRO A 421 -17.63 5.38 -9.80
N ARG A 422 -18.67 5.49 -10.63
CA ARG A 422 -18.90 4.65 -11.82
C ARG A 422 -19.31 5.50 -13.02
N ASN A 423 -19.24 4.92 -14.21
CA ASN A 423 -19.57 5.58 -15.48
C ASN A 423 -18.68 6.81 -15.79
N LEU A 424 -17.44 6.85 -15.28
CA LEU A 424 -16.49 7.93 -15.56
C LEU A 424 -16.09 7.95 -17.03
N ARG A 425 -15.92 6.77 -17.64
CA ARG A 425 -15.61 6.59 -19.06
C ARG A 425 -16.50 5.49 -19.61
N VAL A 426 -17.20 5.80 -20.69
CA VAL A 426 -18.09 4.86 -21.38
C VAL A 426 -17.77 4.88 -22.87
N SER A 427 -17.90 3.75 -23.54
CA SER A 427 -17.65 3.68 -24.99
C SER A 427 -18.81 4.30 -25.77
N PRO A 428 -18.61 4.61 -27.07
CA PRO A 428 -19.70 5.06 -27.95
C PRO A 428 -20.88 4.07 -28.04
N PHE A 429 -20.68 2.83 -27.63
CA PHE A 429 -21.68 1.76 -27.69
C PHE A 429 -22.51 1.64 -26.42
N HIS A 430 -22.22 2.43 -25.38
CA HIS A 430 -22.78 2.26 -24.04
C HIS A 430 -24.32 2.25 -23.99
N SER A 431 -24.99 3.08 -24.80
CA SER A 431 -26.46 3.06 -24.90
C SER A 431 -26.99 1.72 -25.43
N ARG A 432 -26.39 1.19 -26.50
CA ARG A 432 -26.73 -0.13 -27.06
C ARG A 432 -26.37 -1.26 -26.10
N GLN A 433 -25.25 -1.13 -25.38
CA GLN A 433 -24.87 -2.11 -24.37
C GLN A 433 -25.89 -2.17 -23.23
N LYS A 434 -26.40 -1.01 -22.77
CA LYS A 434 -27.49 -0.95 -21.80
C LYS A 434 -28.79 -1.58 -22.32
N GLU A 435 -29.15 -1.31 -23.57
CA GLU A 435 -30.33 -1.94 -24.21
C GLU A 435 -30.23 -3.47 -24.26
N LEU A 436 -29.00 -4.00 -24.41
CA LEU A 436 -28.73 -5.44 -24.39
C LEU A 436 -28.56 -6.01 -22.96
N GLY A 437 -28.75 -5.20 -21.92
CA GLY A 437 -28.61 -5.62 -20.53
C GLY A 437 -27.17 -5.98 -20.15
N ALA A 438 -26.20 -5.14 -20.53
CA ALA A 438 -24.81 -5.35 -20.16
C ALA A 438 -24.60 -5.35 -18.64
N TYR A 439 -23.94 -6.39 -18.13
CA TYR A 439 -23.38 -6.39 -16.78
C TYR A 439 -21.99 -5.78 -16.80
N PHE A 440 -21.85 -4.58 -16.23
CA PHE A 440 -20.59 -3.83 -16.29
C PHE A 440 -19.71 -4.04 -15.05
N LEU A 441 -18.43 -4.34 -15.29
CA LEU A 441 -17.34 -4.12 -14.33
C LEU A 441 -16.45 -2.99 -14.83
N GLU A 442 -15.73 -2.34 -13.91
CA GLU A 442 -14.90 -1.17 -14.20
C GLU A 442 -13.41 -1.54 -14.22
N ALA A 443 -12.60 -0.85 -15.05
CA ALA A 443 -11.18 -0.61 -14.78
C ALA A 443 -10.69 0.61 -15.54
N GLY A 444 -9.78 1.39 -14.94
CA GLY A 444 -9.21 2.58 -15.55
C GLY A 444 -10.26 3.65 -15.89
N GLY A 445 -11.34 3.70 -15.12
CA GLY A 445 -12.54 4.50 -15.31
C GLY A 445 -13.52 3.95 -16.35
N TRP A 446 -13.17 2.90 -17.10
CA TRP A 446 -14.01 2.36 -18.17
C TRP A 446 -15.04 1.36 -17.67
N GLU A 447 -16.30 1.57 -18.06
CA GLU A 447 -17.36 0.55 -17.98
C GLU A 447 -17.17 -0.53 -19.04
N ARG A 448 -17.04 -1.79 -18.63
CA ARG A 448 -16.73 -2.94 -19.50
C ARG A 448 -17.77 -4.05 -19.32
N PRO A 449 -18.59 -4.34 -20.35
CA PRO A 449 -19.52 -5.47 -20.31
C PRO A 449 -18.78 -6.79 -20.07
N GLN A 450 -19.20 -7.56 -19.07
CA GLN A 450 -18.71 -8.92 -18.82
C GLN A 450 -19.59 -9.97 -19.50
N TRP A 451 -20.88 -9.68 -19.64
CA TRP A 451 -21.87 -10.42 -20.44
C TRP A 451 -23.07 -9.51 -20.70
N PHE A 452 -24.00 -9.97 -21.55
CA PHE A 452 -25.24 -9.27 -21.88
C PHE A 452 -26.46 -10.14 -21.55
N GLU A 453 -27.38 -9.64 -20.74
CA GLU A 453 -28.60 -10.35 -20.33
C GLU A 453 -29.48 -10.75 -21.52
N ALA A 454 -29.45 -9.98 -22.61
CA ALA A 454 -30.16 -10.32 -23.85
C ALA A 454 -29.77 -11.71 -24.41
N ASN A 455 -28.60 -12.24 -24.06
CA ASN A 455 -28.12 -13.55 -24.49
C ASN A 455 -28.62 -14.72 -23.61
N ALA A 456 -29.39 -14.46 -22.55
CA ALA A 456 -29.86 -15.52 -21.63
C ALA A 456 -30.72 -16.58 -22.34
N ASN A 457 -31.50 -16.19 -23.35
CA ASN A 457 -32.32 -17.11 -24.15
C ASN A 457 -31.49 -18.14 -24.95
N LEU A 458 -30.22 -17.85 -25.23
CA LEU A 458 -29.31 -18.76 -25.94
C LEU A 458 -28.89 -19.96 -25.08
N LEU A 459 -29.02 -19.86 -23.75
CA LEU A 459 -28.68 -20.96 -22.84
C LEU A 459 -29.54 -22.21 -23.09
N GLY A 460 -30.82 -22.02 -23.45
CA GLY A 460 -31.72 -23.13 -23.80
C GLY A 460 -31.33 -23.83 -25.11
N GLN A 461 -30.51 -23.20 -25.95
CA GLN A 461 -30.03 -23.73 -27.23
C GLN A 461 -28.57 -24.20 -27.15
N LEU A 462 -27.93 -24.08 -25.99
CA LEU A 462 -26.51 -24.33 -25.82
C LEU A 462 -26.24 -25.84 -25.92
N PRO A 463 -25.40 -26.30 -26.87
CA PRO A 463 -25.08 -27.72 -26.96
C PRO A 463 -24.39 -28.21 -25.68
N GLU A 464 -24.63 -29.47 -25.29
CA GLU A 464 -24.19 -30.01 -24.00
C GLU A 464 -22.70 -29.79 -23.71
N LYS A 465 -21.84 -29.96 -24.73
CA LYS A 465 -20.39 -29.74 -24.63
C LYS A 465 -19.96 -28.32 -24.25
N TRP A 466 -20.86 -27.34 -24.38
CA TRP A 466 -20.62 -25.92 -24.05
C TRP A 466 -21.22 -25.51 -22.70
N LYS A 467 -22.08 -26.34 -22.09
CA LYS A 467 -22.67 -25.99 -20.81
C LYS A 467 -21.59 -25.90 -19.74
N ALA A 468 -21.57 -24.79 -19.03
CA ALA A 468 -20.66 -24.59 -17.92
C ALA A 468 -20.97 -25.59 -16.79
N ARG A 469 -19.94 -26.08 -16.11
CA ARG A 469 -20.11 -26.84 -14.87
C ARG A 469 -20.63 -25.92 -13.76
N GLU A 470 -21.25 -26.53 -12.76
CA GLU A 470 -21.61 -25.85 -11.54
C GLU A 470 -20.35 -25.25 -10.88
N ARG A 471 -20.51 -24.05 -10.35
CA ARG A 471 -19.45 -23.29 -9.67
C ARG A 471 -19.79 -23.18 -8.20
N ASP A 472 -18.76 -23.18 -7.36
CA ASP A 472 -18.94 -22.86 -5.94
C ASP A 472 -19.33 -21.38 -5.75
N ALA A 473 -19.77 -21.04 -4.53
CA ALA A 473 -20.26 -19.71 -4.21
C ALA A 473 -19.23 -18.60 -4.49
N TRP A 474 -17.93 -18.88 -4.29
CA TRP A 474 -16.88 -17.90 -4.51
C TRP A 474 -16.62 -17.63 -5.99
N SER A 475 -16.40 -18.69 -6.77
CA SER A 475 -16.12 -18.61 -8.21
C SER A 475 -17.35 -18.26 -9.07
N ALA A 476 -18.55 -18.30 -8.49
CA ALA A 476 -19.80 -17.82 -9.09
C ALA A 476 -20.02 -16.30 -8.93
N ARG A 477 -19.28 -15.61 -8.05
CA ARG A 477 -19.39 -14.15 -7.91
C ARG A 477 -18.90 -13.46 -9.19
N TYR A 478 -19.62 -12.43 -9.63
CA TYR A 478 -19.28 -11.65 -10.84
C TYR A 478 -19.14 -12.51 -12.11
N TYR A 479 -19.89 -13.61 -12.17
CA TYR A 479 -19.89 -14.55 -13.28
C TYR A 479 -21.33 -14.86 -13.70
N SER A 480 -21.53 -15.21 -14.97
CA SER A 480 -22.80 -15.71 -15.50
C SER A 480 -22.58 -16.88 -16.47
N PRO A 481 -23.43 -17.93 -16.45
CA PRO A 481 -23.44 -18.96 -17.48
C PRO A 481 -23.64 -18.40 -18.90
N ILE A 482 -24.20 -17.20 -19.03
CA ILE A 482 -24.34 -16.48 -20.31
C ILE A 482 -22.99 -16.35 -21.04
N ALA A 483 -21.89 -16.21 -20.30
CA ALA A 483 -20.54 -16.15 -20.88
C ALA A 483 -20.21 -17.41 -21.73
N ALA A 484 -20.76 -18.58 -21.37
CA ALA A 484 -20.59 -19.80 -22.17
C ALA A 484 -21.37 -19.75 -23.49
N ALA A 485 -22.57 -19.16 -23.48
CA ALA A 485 -23.35 -18.94 -24.70
C ALA A 485 -22.69 -17.91 -25.62
N GLU A 486 -22.15 -16.82 -25.06
CA GLU A 486 -21.38 -15.84 -25.80
C GLU A 486 -20.11 -16.45 -26.41
N ALA A 487 -19.35 -17.25 -25.63
CA ALA A 487 -18.20 -17.98 -26.13
C ALA A 487 -18.56 -18.94 -27.27
N TRP A 488 -19.68 -19.67 -27.14
CA TRP A 488 -20.20 -20.54 -28.19
C TRP A 488 -20.49 -19.76 -29.47
N LYS A 489 -21.22 -18.63 -29.39
CA LYS A 489 -21.53 -17.79 -30.56
C LYS A 489 -20.30 -17.14 -31.18
N THR A 490 -19.31 -16.76 -30.38
CA THR A 490 -18.01 -16.31 -30.90
C THR A 490 -17.32 -17.41 -31.70
N ARG A 491 -17.47 -18.68 -31.33
CA ARG A 491 -16.82 -19.81 -31.98
C ARG A 491 -17.57 -20.37 -33.19
N THR A 492 -18.89 -20.23 -33.23
CA THR A 492 -19.73 -20.85 -34.29
C THR A 492 -20.62 -19.86 -35.03
N GLY A 493 -20.45 -18.57 -34.79
CA GLY A 493 -21.23 -17.49 -35.38
C GLY A 493 -20.38 -16.23 -35.52
N VAL A 494 -20.97 -15.09 -35.16
CA VAL A 494 -20.28 -13.80 -35.13
C VAL A 494 -20.61 -13.09 -33.82
N ALA A 495 -19.60 -12.46 -33.23
CA ALA A 495 -19.73 -11.68 -32.00
C ALA A 495 -19.07 -10.32 -32.18
N MET A 496 -19.59 -9.33 -31.48
CA MET A 496 -19.04 -7.97 -31.43
C MET A 496 -18.51 -7.70 -30.03
N TYR A 497 -17.21 -7.55 -29.89
CA TYR A 497 -16.56 -7.20 -28.63
C TYR A 497 -16.25 -5.70 -28.59
N ASP A 498 -16.51 -5.07 -27.45
CA ASP A 498 -16.09 -3.69 -27.22
C ASP A 498 -14.63 -3.64 -26.79
N LEU A 499 -13.75 -3.30 -27.74
CA LEU A 499 -12.31 -3.14 -27.51
C LEU A 499 -11.91 -1.68 -27.27
N THR A 500 -12.88 -0.76 -27.11
CA THR A 500 -12.64 0.66 -26.84
C THR A 500 -11.70 0.90 -25.64
N PRO A 501 -11.78 0.14 -24.53
CA PRO A 501 -10.90 0.33 -23.38
C PRO A 501 -9.44 -0.10 -23.60
N ILE A 502 -9.11 -0.85 -24.66
CA ILE A 502 -7.71 -1.17 -24.96
C ILE A 502 -6.94 0.12 -25.16
N ARG A 503 -5.81 0.27 -24.45
CA ARG A 503 -4.94 1.44 -24.58
C ARG A 503 -4.51 1.59 -26.04
N ARG A 504 -4.85 2.73 -26.63
CA ARG A 504 -4.42 3.12 -27.97
C ARG A 504 -3.46 4.30 -27.87
N LEU A 505 -2.30 4.17 -28.48
CA LEU A 505 -1.27 5.20 -28.56
C LEU A 505 -0.97 5.46 -30.04
N GLU A 506 -0.93 6.73 -30.43
CA GLU A 506 -0.42 7.14 -31.74
C GLU A 506 1.01 7.62 -31.59
N VAL A 507 1.92 7.07 -32.40
CA VAL A 507 3.32 7.51 -32.48
C VAL A 507 3.55 8.04 -33.89
N SER A 508 3.66 9.35 -34.03
CA SER A 508 3.78 10.04 -35.31
C SER A 508 5.00 10.97 -35.37
N GLY A 509 5.35 11.44 -36.57
CA GLY A 509 6.51 12.29 -36.84
C GLY A 509 7.73 11.54 -37.41
N PRO A 510 8.76 12.28 -37.89
CA PRO A 510 9.89 11.70 -38.62
C PRO A 510 10.75 10.73 -37.80
N GLY A 511 10.68 10.80 -36.47
CA GLY A 511 11.39 9.90 -35.56
C GLY A 511 10.61 8.65 -35.13
N ALA A 512 9.34 8.49 -35.54
CA ALA A 512 8.46 7.44 -35.04
C ALA A 512 9.00 6.02 -35.29
N LEU A 513 9.41 5.72 -36.52
CA LEU A 513 9.98 4.42 -36.88
C LEU A 513 11.26 4.14 -36.09
N ALA A 514 12.17 5.10 -36.02
CA ALA A 514 13.45 4.94 -35.32
C ALA A 514 13.25 4.69 -33.81
N LEU A 515 12.28 5.36 -33.20
CA LEU A 515 11.93 5.13 -31.80
C LEU A 515 11.40 3.71 -31.59
N LEU A 516 10.41 3.29 -32.37
CA LEU A 516 9.79 1.98 -32.19
C LEU A 516 10.74 0.82 -32.55
N GLN A 517 11.61 0.98 -33.55
CA GLN A 517 12.68 0.02 -33.85
C GLN A 517 13.65 -0.18 -32.68
N ARG A 518 13.82 0.84 -31.83
CA ARG A 518 14.68 0.76 -30.64
C ARG A 518 13.96 0.15 -29.44
N LEU A 519 12.67 0.45 -29.26
CA LEU A 519 11.90 0.07 -28.07
C LEU A 519 11.23 -1.30 -28.19
N THR A 520 10.94 -1.76 -29.40
CA THR A 520 10.25 -3.04 -29.65
C THR A 520 11.22 -4.11 -30.12
N THR A 521 10.77 -5.37 -30.13
CA THR A 521 11.56 -6.52 -30.58
C THR A 521 11.25 -6.94 -32.02
N SER A 522 10.36 -6.23 -32.70
CA SER A 522 9.94 -6.51 -34.07
C SER A 522 10.67 -5.60 -35.06
N ASP A 523 10.91 -6.08 -36.28
CA ASP A 523 11.36 -5.22 -37.38
C ASP A 523 10.18 -4.53 -38.05
N LEU A 524 10.01 -3.24 -37.74
CA LEU A 524 8.93 -2.37 -38.19
C LEU A 524 9.22 -1.68 -39.53
N SER A 525 10.34 -1.97 -40.20
CA SER A 525 10.68 -1.43 -41.52
C SER A 525 9.85 -2.06 -42.66
N LYS A 526 8.53 -2.06 -42.49
CA LYS A 526 7.55 -2.64 -43.42
C LYS A 526 6.74 -1.54 -44.09
N SER A 527 6.06 -1.89 -45.18
CA SER A 527 5.11 -0.98 -45.82
C SER A 527 3.93 -0.64 -44.90
N PRO A 528 3.37 0.58 -44.98
CA PRO A 528 2.15 0.94 -44.28
C PRO A 528 1.03 -0.09 -44.50
N GLY A 529 0.26 -0.39 -43.45
CA GLY A 529 -0.78 -1.43 -43.46
C GLY A 529 -0.38 -2.75 -42.78
N THR A 530 0.87 -2.88 -42.31
CA THR A 530 1.35 -4.08 -41.60
C THR A 530 1.06 -3.99 -40.10
N VAL A 531 0.53 -5.08 -39.52
CA VAL A 531 0.48 -5.31 -38.07
C VAL A 531 1.56 -6.32 -37.73
N THR A 532 2.48 -5.95 -36.84
CA THR A 532 3.71 -6.69 -36.50
C THR A 532 3.76 -7.12 -35.05
#